data_AF-A0A940SIV7-F1
#
_entry.id   AF-A0A940SIV7-F1
#
_cell.length_a   1.000
_cell.length_b   1.000
_cell.length_c   1.000
_cell.angle_alpha   90.00
_cell.angle_beta   90.00
_cell.angle_gamma   90.00
#
_symmetry.space_group_name_H-M   'P 1'
#
loop_
_entity.id
_entity.type
_entity.pdbx_description
1 polymer ?
#
loop_
_entity_poly.entity_id
_entity_poly.type
_entity_poly.pdbx_seq_one_letter_code
_entity_poly.pdbx_strand_id
1 'polypeptide(L)'
;MKVEIELQEETIKALEQYASFYNVKHKVIGTNDEQSIEDIIKAAIMMYIRWLSITPSPFISSKGLTVLSRIPHIFSSQGKSLSELSLQTGIPKSTLSGILKGNIPNLENFIRIWLSIGQPPILNLLEIRYDS
;
A
#
# COMPACT_ATOMS: atom_id res chain seq x y z
N MET A 1 -18.80 -11.21 14.83
CA MET A 1 -18.54 -10.53 16.12
C MET A 1 -19.73 -9.64 16.41
N LYS A 2 -20.36 -9.77 17.58
CA LYS A 2 -21.50 -8.95 18.00
C LYS A 2 -21.00 -7.92 19.01
N VAL A 3 -21.35 -6.65 18.82
CA VAL A 3 -21.03 -5.56 19.76
C VAL A 3 -22.37 -4.96 20.18
N GLU A 4 -22.59 -4.89 21.49
CA GLU A 4 -23.77 -4.28 22.09
C GLU A 4 -23.34 -2.98 22.78
N ILE A 5 -24.08 -1.90 22.53
CA ILE A 5 -23.79 -0.56 23.06
C ILE A 5 -25.07 -0.07 23.73
N GLU A 6 -25.00 0.17 25.04
CA GLU A 6 -26.10 0.77 25.79
C GLU A 6 -26.01 2.30 25.70
N LEU A 7 -27.10 2.92 25.27
CA LEU A 7 -27.21 4.37 25.14
C LEU A 7 -28.37 4.87 25.98
N GLN A 8 -28.28 6.11 26.46
CA GLN A 8 -29.40 6.77 27.11
C GLN A 8 -30.56 6.94 26.13
N GLU A 9 -31.80 6.83 26.63
CA GLU A 9 -33.01 6.88 25.79
C GLU A 9 -33.11 8.18 24.98
N GLU A 10 -32.70 9.30 25.56
CA GLU A 10 -32.61 10.61 24.89
C GLU A 10 -31.63 10.62 23.71
N THR A 11 -30.53 9.87 23.83
CA THR A 11 -29.54 9.72 22.76
C THR A 11 -30.11 8.87 21.63
N ILE A 12 -30.83 7.80 21.94
CA ILE A 12 -31.50 6.95 20.95
C ILE A 12 -32.51 7.78 20.14
N LYS A 13 -33.36 8.56 20.83
CA LYS A 13 -34.34 9.45 20.18
C LYS A 13 -33.68 10.48 19.26
N ALA A 14 -32.56 11.06 19.67
CA ALA A 14 -31.82 11.98 18.82
C ALA A 14 -31.29 11.27 17.56
N LEU A 15 -30.72 10.08 17.69
CA LEU A 15 -30.24 9.28 16.56
C LEU A 15 -31.37 8.89 15.58
N GLU A 16 -32.55 8.54 16.09
CA GLU A 16 -33.75 8.28 15.28
C GLU A 16 -34.16 9.51 14.47
N GLN A 17 -34.14 10.70 15.09
CA GLN A 17 -34.44 11.96 14.39
C GLN A 17 -33.45 12.22 13.26
N TYR A 18 -32.16 12.00 13.50
CA TYR A 18 -31.13 12.14 12.46
C TYR A 18 -31.33 11.14 11.32
N ALA A 19 -31.56 9.86 11.62
CA ALA A 19 -31.83 8.84 10.61
C ALA A 19 -33.05 9.21 9.76
N SER A 20 -34.14 9.63 10.41
CA SER A 20 -35.36 10.08 9.73
C SER A 20 -35.10 11.28 8.82
N PHE A 21 -34.39 12.29 9.30
CA PHE A 21 -34.01 13.46 8.51
C PHE A 21 -33.20 13.07 7.25
N TYR A 22 -32.19 12.21 7.39
CA TYR A 22 -31.39 11.73 6.26
C TYR A 22 -32.24 10.98 5.24
N ASN A 23 -33.14 10.12 5.70
CA ASN A 23 -34.03 9.34 4.82
C ASN A 23 -35.00 10.22 4.05
N VAL A 24 -35.57 11.25 4.70
CA VAL A 24 -36.40 12.25 4.03
C VAL A 24 -35.58 13.01 2.99
N LYS A 25 -34.38 13.46 3.34
CA LYS A 25 -33.48 14.18 2.42
C LYS A 25 -33.13 13.32 1.20
N HIS A 26 -32.80 12.05 1.40
CA HIS A 26 -32.50 11.09 0.33
C HIS A 26 -33.69 10.90 -0.62
N LYS A 27 -34.90 10.74 -0.07
CA LYS A 27 -36.13 10.66 -0.86
C LYS A 27 -36.35 11.91 -1.72
N VAL A 28 -36.03 13.10 -1.21
CA VAL A 28 -36.12 14.37 -1.97
C VAL A 28 -35.15 14.42 -3.15
N ILE A 29 -33.94 13.87 -3.00
CA ILE A 29 -32.91 13.86 -4.06
C ILE A 29 -33.00 12.62 -4.98
N GLY A 30 -34.01 11.77 -4.80
CA GLY A 30 -34.26 10.59 -5.63
C GLY A 30 -33.40 9.37 -5.31
N THR A 31 -32.78 9.32 -4.11
CA THR A 31 -32.08 8.14 -3.63
C THR A 31 -32.97 7.32 -2.70
N ASN A 32 -32.99 6.00 -2.91
CA ASN A 32 -33.85 5.07 -2.15
C ASN A 32 -33.12 4.37 -0.98
N ASP A 33 -31.91 4.81 -0.65
CA ASP A 33 -31.12 4.22 0.42
C ASP A 33 -31.61 4.72 1.78
N GLU A 34 -32.25 3.83 2.54
CA GLU A 34 -32.63 4.08 3.94
C GLU A 34 -31.44 3.85 4.87
N GLN A 35 -31.20 4.83 5.73
CA GLN A 35 -30.19 4.85 6.77
C GLN A 35 -30.82 4.45 8.10
N SER A 36 -30.16 3.55 8.80
CA SER A 36 -30.50 3.14 10.16
C SER A 36 -29.67 3.89 11.21
N ILE A 37 -30.05 3.78 12.49
CA ILE A 37 -29.22 4.24 13.61
C ILE A 37 -27.85 3.57 13.59
N GLU A 38 -27.79 2.29 13.23
CA GLU A 38 -26.54 1.53 13.15
C GLU A 38 -25.57 2.14 12.13
N ASP A 39 -26.08 2.63 11.00
CA ASP A 39 -25.27 3.27 9.95
C ASP A 39 -24.68 4.59 10.44
N ILE A 40 -25.45 5.36 11.22
CA ILE A 40 -24.97 6.59 11.85
C ILE A 40 -23.85 6.29 12.86
N ILE A 41 -24.03 5.26 13.70
CA ILE A 41 -23.02 4.84 14.68
C ILE A 41 -21.74 4.37 13.97
N LYS A 42 -21.87 3.54 12.93
CA LYS A 42 -20.73 3.09 12.11
C LYS A 42 -20.00 4.27 11.48
N ALA A 43 -20.72 5.23 10.91
CA ALA A 43 -20.13 6.42 10.29
C ALA A 43 -19.37 7.27 11.33
N ALA A 44 -19.94 7.48 12.51
CA ALA A 44 -19.29 8.21 13.59
C ALA A 44 -18.00 7.52 14.07
N ILE A 45 -18.04 6.19 14.25
CA ILE A 45 -16.85 5.39 14.61
C ILE A 45 -15.80 5.49 13.51
N MET A 46 -16.17 5.35 12.24
CA MET A 46 -15.24 5.47 11.11
C MET A 46 -14.58 6.85 11.06
N MET A 47 -15.34 7.92 11.29
CA MET A 47 -14.79 9.28 11.38
C MET A 47 -13.78 9.40 12.52
N TYR A 48 -14.12 8.87 13.69
CA TYR A 48 -13.23 8.90 14.85
C TYR A 48 -11.94 8.12 14.61
N ILE A 49 -12.03 6.88 14.07
CA ILE A 49 -10.85 6.07 13.71
C ILE A 49 -9.99 6.80 12.69
N ARG A 50 -10.59 7.44 11.69
CA ARG A 50 -9.86 8.24 10.69
C ARG A 50 -9.11 9.41 11.33
N TRP A 51 -9.70 10.08 12.32
CA TRP A 51 -9.05 11.17 13.04
C TRP A 51 -7.92 10.71 13.95
N LEU A 52 -8.02 9.52 14.54
CA LEU A 52 -6.99 8.98 15.42
C LEU A 52 -5.65 8.72 14.71
N SER A 53 -5.54 8.93 13.39
CA SER A 53 -4.31 8.71 12.62
C SER A 53 -3.68 7.36 12.90
N ILE A 54 -4.51 6.33 13.14
CA ILE A 54 -4.05 4.95 13.24
C ILE A 54 -3.66 4.56 11.82
N THR A 55 -2.43 4.90 11.42
CA THR A 55 -1.79 4.29 10.29
C THR A 55 -1.75 2.80 10.62
N PRO A 56 -2.47 1.94 9.88
CA PRO A 56 -2.37 0.51 10.14
C PRO A 56 -0.89 0.17 10.07
N SER A 57 -0.35 -0.40 11.15
CA SER A 57 1.00 -0.93 11.10
C SER A 57 1.01 -1.93 9.95
N PRO A 58 1.92 -1.77 8.97
CA PRO A 58 1.97 -2.71 7.87
C PRO A 58 2.16 -4.12 8.44
N PHE A 59 1.40 -5.08 7.93
CA PHE A 59 1.46 -6.48 8.36
C PHE A 59 2.88 -7.05 8.23
N ILE A 60 3.65 -6.50 7.29
CA ILE A 60 5.09 -6.72 7.14
C ILE A 60 5.80 -5.40 7.46
N SER A 61 6.45 -5.32 8.62
CA SER A 61 7.27 -4.17 8.99
C SER A 61 8.61 -4.23 8.26
N SER A 62 8.99 -3.14 7.59
CA SER A 62 10.34 -2.93 7.06
C SER A 62 11.34 -2.48 8.13
N LYS A 63 10.89 -2.22 9.38
CA LYS A 63 11.80 -1.88 10.48
C LYS A 63 12.71 -3.08 10.77
N GLY A 64 14.01 -2.84 10.74
CA GLY A 64 15.03 -3.87 10.94
C GLY A 64 15.23 -4.77 9.72
N LEU A 65 14.75 -4.39 8.54
CA LEU A 65 14.99 -5.11 7.28
C LEU A 65 15.84 -4.27 6.35
N THR A 66 17.05 -4.74 6.08
CA THR A 66 17.93 -4.17 5.07
C THR A 66 17.90 -5.05 3.81
N VAL A 67 17.46 -4.48 2.69
CA VAL A 67 17.50 -5.15 1.38
C VAL A 67 18.76 -4.72 0.64
N LEU A 68 19.56 -5.68 0.20
CA LEU A 68 20.78 -5.44 -0.56
C LEU A 68 20.62 -5.95 -1.99
N SER A 69 21.11 -5.16 -2.94
CA SER A 69 21.09 -5.50 -4.37
C SER A 69 22.33 -6.30 -4.76
N ARG A 70 22.12 -7.51 -5.30
CA ARG A 70 23.15 -8.36 -5.94
C ARG A 70 23.22 -8.19 -7.46
N ILE A 71 22.33 -7.36 -8.01
CA ILE A 71 22.30 -7.00 -9.44
C ILE A 71 23.68 -6.54 -9.96
N PRO A 72 24.48 -5.73 -9.22
CA PRO A 72 25.82 -5.34 -9.68
C PRO A 72 26.72 -6.54 -9.98
N HIS A 73 26.74 -7.55 -9.09
CA HIS A 73 27.58 -8.74 -9.27
C HIS A 73 27.17 -9.55 -10.50
N ILE A 74 25.87 -9.69 -10.73
CA ILE A 74 25.35 -10.41 -11.91
C ILE A 74 25.78 -9.69 -13.18
N PHE A 75 25.64 -8.36 -13.24
CA PHE A 75 26.05 -7.61 -14.42
C PHE A 75 27.55 -7.64 -14.67
N SER A 76 28.38 -7.53 -13.63
CA SER A 76 29.84 -7.68 -13.77
C SER A 76 30.22 -9.04 -14.33
N SER A 77 29.52 -10.11 -13.93
CA SER A 77 29.79 -11.47 -14.43
C SER A 77 29.43 -11.67 -15.90
N GLN A 78 28.51 -10.87 -16.44
CA GLN A 78 28.09 -10.93 -17.84
C GLN A 78 28.98 -10.10 -18.79
N GLY A 79 29.91 -9.29 -18.27
CA GLY A 79 30.85 -8.50 -19.07
C GLY A 79 30.21 -7.41 -19.95
N LYS A 80 28.92 -7.10 -19.74
CA LYS A 80 28.18 -6.13 -20.57
C LYS A 80 28.47 -4.69 -20.14
N SER A 81 28.65 -3.81 -21.11
CA SER A 81 28.78 -2.38 -20.90
C SER A 81 27.45 -1.73 -20.51
N LEU A 82 27.52 -0.60 -19.82
CA LEU A 82 26.36 0.25 -19.48
C LEU A 82 25.52 0.64 -20.70
N SER A 83 26.17 0.79 -21.86
CA SER A 83 25.50 1.09 -23.12
C SER A 83 24.63 -0.07 -23.60
N GLU A 84 25.15 -1.29 -23.56
CA GLU A 84 24.42 -2.49 -23.97
C GLU A 84 23.27 -2.79 -23.02
N LEU A 85 23.48 -2.61 -21.71
CA LEU A 85 22.43 -2.78 -20.70
C LEU A 85 21.28 -1.78 -20.91
N SER A 86 21.62 -0.52 -21.22
CA SER A 86 20.62 0.51 -21.49
C SER A 86 19.79 0.17 -22.73
N LEU A 87 20.45 -0.30 -23.79
CA LEU A 87 19.77 -0.74 -25.02
C LEU A 87 18.87 -1.96 -24.76
N GLN A 88 19.36 -2.94 -24.00
CA GLN A 88 18.64 -4.19 -23.75
C GLN A 88 17.44 -4.01 -22.81
N THR A 89 17.57 -3.18 -21.78
CA THR A 89 16.54 -2.98 -20.75
C THR A 89 15.62 -1.80 -21.04
N GLY A 90 16.02 -0.91 -21.95
CA GLY A 90 15.36 0.39 -22.16
C GLY A 90 15.49 1.33 -20.95
N ILE A 91 16.39 1.05 -20.00
CA ILE A 91 16.62 1.87 -18.82
C ILE A 91 17.72 2.90 -19.13
N PRO A 92 17.56 4.18 -18.77
CA PRO A 92 18.61 5.19 -18.96
C PRO A 92 19.92 4.83 -18.25
N LYS A 93 21.06 5.15 -18.89
CA LYS A 93 22.39 4.90 -18.33
C LYS A 93 22.61 5.50 -16.94
N SER A 94 22.02 6.67 -16.68
CA SER A 94 22.08 7.34 -15.37
C SER A 94 21.45 6.47 -14.27
N THR A 95 20.28 5.92 -14.54
CA THR A 95 19.56 5.02 -13.62
C THR A 95 20.32 3.71 -13.42
N LEU A 96 20.81 3.09 -14.50
CA LEU A 96 21.62 1.87 -14.42
C LEU A 96 22.91 2.08 -13.62
N SER A 97 23.56 3.24 -13.76
CA SER A 97 24.76 3.58 -12.97
C SER A 97 24.47 3.59 -11.46
N GLY A 98 23.32 4.13 -11.04
CA GLY A 98 22.89 4.08 -9.64
C GLY A 98 22.65 2.66 -9.16
N ILE A 99 21.99 1.83 -9.97
CA ILE A 99 21.72 0.42 -9.64
C ILE A 99 23.01 -0.38 -9.51
N LEU A 100 23.98 -0.16 -10.41
CA LEU A 100 25.31 -0.80 -10.36
C LEU A 100 26.15 -0.35 -9.15
N LYS A 101 25.82 0.79 -8.51
CA LYS A 101 26.41 1.22 -7.24
C LYS A 101 25.73 0.62 -6.01
N GLY A 102 24.68 -0.19 -6.20
CA GLY A 102 23.96 -0.88 -5.12
C GLY A 102 22.56 -0.36 -4.84
N ASN A 103 22.07 0.67 -5.55
CA ASN A 103 20.71 1.14 -5.35
C ASN A 103 19.69 0.08 -5.75
N ILE A 104 18.63 -0.07 -4.94
CA ILE A 104 17.50 -0.95 -5.26
C ILE A 104 16.68 -0.29 -6.38
N PRO A 105 16.48 -0.97 -7.53
CA PRO A 105 15.60 -0.45 -8.57
C PRO A 105 14.15 -0.43 -8.09
N ASN A 106 13.35 0.50 -8.64
CA ASN A 106 11.90 0.39 -8.53
C ASN A 106 11.39 -0.90 -9.22
N LEU A 107 10.13 -1.27 -8.97
CA LEU A 107 9.56 -2.52 -9.48
C LEU A 107 9.67 -2.66 -11.01
N GLU A 108 9.40 -1.58 -11.75
CA GLU A 108 9.47 -1.60 -13.22
C GLU A 108 10.89 -1.87 -13.71
N ASN A 109 11.88 -1.13 -13.21
CA ASN A 109 13.28 -1.32 -13.56
C ASN A 109 13.80 -2.69 -13.10
N PHE A 110 13.32 -3.18 -11.95
CA PHE A 110 13.62 -4.52 -11.46
C PHE A 110 13.14 -5.58 -12.45
N ILE A 111 11.89 -5.51 -12.90
CA ILE A 111 11.31 -6.48 -13.85
C ILE A 111 12.07 -6.44 -15.18
N ARG A 112 12.37 -5.25 -15.72
CA ARG A 112 13.13 -5.09 -16.97
C ARG A 112 14.53 -5.72 -16.85
N ILE A 113 15.22 -5.49 -15.74
CA ILE A 113 16.52 -6.10 -15.44
C ILE A 113 16.38 -7.61 -15.34
N TRP A 114 15.43 -8.09 -14.53
CA TRP A 114 15.18 -9.51 -14.28
C TRP A 114 14.92 -10.29 -15.57
N LEU A 115 14.07 -9.75 -16.46
CA LEU A 115 13.84 -10.30 -17.79
C LEU A 115 15.12 -10.32 -18.63
N SER A 116 15.90 -9.22 -18.62
CA SER A 116 17.13 -9.10 -19.43
C SER A 116 18.24 -10.08 -19.05
N ILE A 117 18.25 -10.56 -17.80
CA ILE A 117 19.25 -11.49 -17.28
C ILE A 117 18.75 -12.96 -17.26
N GLY A 118 17.61 -13.25 -17.88
CA GLY A 118 17.10 -14.62 -18.00
C GLY A 118 16.28 -15.11 -16.81
N GLN A 119 15.68 -14.20 -16.05
CA GLN A 119 14.72 -14.50 -14.99
C GLN A 119 15.24 -15.43 -13.86
N PRO A 120 16.43 -15.20 -13.30
CA PRO A 120 16.92 -16.02 -12.20
C PRO A 120 16.03 -15.86 -10.95
N PRO A 121 16.08 -16.80 -10.00
CA PRO A 121 15.35 -16.68 -8.73
C PRO A 121 15.59 -15.33 -8.06
N ILE A 122 14.54 -14.67 -7.56
CA ILE A 122 14.62 -13.31 -6.99
C ILE A 122 15.66 -13.21 -5.86
N LEU A 123 15.81 -14.27 -5.06
CA LEU A 123 16.80 -14.38 -3.99
C LEU A 123 18.26 -14.31 -4.48
N ASN A 124 18.50 -14.50 -5.78
CA ASN A 124 19.81 -14.32 -6.40
C ASN A 124 20.08 -12.84 -6.72
N LEU A 125 19.04 -12.01 -6.88
CA LEU A 125 19.16 -10.58 -7.15
C LEU A 125 19.07 -9.73 -5.89
N LEU A 126 18.33 -10.18 -4.89
CA LEU A 126 18.05 -9.43 -3.67
C LEU A 126 18.37 -10.28 -2.44
N GLU A 127 19.13 -9.71 -1.52
CA GLU A 127 19.42 -10.30 -0.22
C GLU A 127 18.68 -9.53 0.86
N ILE A 128 17.99 -10.24 1.74
CA ILE A 128 17.28 -9.67 2.87
C ILE A 128 18.11 -9.94 4.12
N ARG A 129 18.51 -8.88 4.83
CA ARG A 129 19.18 -8.95 6.13
C ARG A 129 18.26 -8.40 7.21
N TYR A 130 18.30 -9.05 8.36
CA TYR A 130 17.64 -8.55 9.56
C TYR A 130 18.69 -7.79 10.38
N ASP A 131 18.39 -6.54 10.71
CA ASP A 131 19.22 -5.76 11.62
C ASP A 131 19.06 -6.39 13.01
N SER A 132 20.15 -6.99 13.51
CA SER A 132 20.24 -7.61 14.83
C SER A 132 20.29 -6.58 15.96
#